data_AF-A0A560B1U5-F1
#
_entry.id   AF-A0A560B1U5-F1
#
_cell.length_a   1.000
_cell.length_b   1.000
_cell.length_c   1.000
_cell.angle_alpha   90.00
_cell.angle_beta   90.00
_cell.angle_gamma   90.00
#
_symmetry.space_group_name_H-M   'P 1'
#
loop_
_entity.id
_entity.type
_entity.pdbx_description
1 polymer ?
#
loop_
_entity_poly.entity_id
_entity_poly.type
_entity_poly.pdbx_seq_one_letter_code
_entity_poly.pdbx_strand_id
1 'polypeptide(L)'
;MIRRLLPPALALAFAALLPAAAWAQGSGLDLSSIGSALGSATGESGSLSGRVIQGIVLLTVLSVAPGLLVMATSFTRIIVVLSLLRSALGLQQSPPNMVLISLAMFLTFHIMGPVFDAAWQDGLRPMLNEQVTQEQGLERMVEPFRNFMASQVRDKDLSAFAGFTGKPEAEQPKTAATADLRVLVPAFLLSELRRAFEIGFLIFLPFLVIDMVVAAVLMAMGMMMLPPVMIALPFKIIFFVLTDGWFLIANSLIRSYGGT
;
A
#
# COMPACT_ATOMS: atom_id res chain seq x y z
N MET A 1 66.76 6.31 -4.89
CA MET A 1 66.46 4.87 -4.83
C MET A 1 64.96 4.52 -4.82
N ILE A 2 64.02 5.47 -4.71
CA ILE A 2 62.58 5.19 -4.53
C ILE A 2 61.80 4.91 -5.84
N ARG A 3 62.32 5.30 -7.02
CA ARG A 3 61.61 5.15 -8.31
C ARG A 3 61.67 3.76 -8.95
N ARG A 4 62.52 2.84 -8.49
CA ARG A 4 62.68 1.50 -9.11
C ARG A 4 61.76 0.41 -8.52
N LEU A 5 61.09 0.69 -7.39
CA LEU A 5 60.21 -0.27 -6.70
C LEU A 5 58.71 -0.06 -6.99
N LEU A 6 58.35 1.04 -7.68
CA LEU A 6 56.96 1.33 -8.04
C LEU A 6 56.33 0.32 -9.04
N PRO A 7 57.03 -0.15 -10.10
CA PRO A 7 56.43 -1.06 -11.07
C PRO A 7 56.11 -2.48 -10.53
N PRO A 8 56.96 -3.14 -9.72
CA PRO A 8 56.61 -4.46 -9.18
C PRO A 8 55.52 -4.38 -8.10
N ALA A 9 55.43 -3.28 -7.35
CA ALA A 9 54.38 -3.09 -6.34
C ALA A 9 52.98 -2.91 -6.97
N LEU A 10 52.89 -2.19 -8.10
CA LEU A 10 51.66 -2.05 -8.87
C LEU A 10 51.24 -3.37 -9.54
N ALA A 11 52.20 -4.17 -10.03
CA ALA A 11 51.91 -5.49 -10.59
C ALA A 11 51.44 -6.49 -9.52
N LEU A 12 52.01 -6.45 -8.31
CA LEU A 12 51.57 -7.26 -7.17
C LEU A 12 50.18 -6.83 -6.66
N ALA A 13 49.87 -5.53 -6.64
CA ALA A 13 48.54 -5.04 -6.30
C ALA A 13 47.49 -5.45 -7.34
N PHE A 14 47.84 -5.44 -8.63
CA PHE A 14 46.96 -5.89 -9.71
C PHE A 14 46.76 -7.42 -9.69
N ALA A 15 47.81 -8.18 -9.37
CA ALA A 15 47.75 -9.63 -9.18
C ALA A 15 46.96 -10.05 -7.93
N ALA A 16 46.91 -9.20 -6.89
CA ALA A 16 46.11 -9.43 -5.69
C ALA A 16 44.62 -9.05 -5.85
N LEU A 17 44.27 -8.28 -6.90
CA LEU A 17 42.89 -7.92 -7.24
C LEU A 17 42.21 -8.95 -8.19
N LEU A 18 42.99 -9.74 -8.92
CA LEU A 18 42.50 -10.80 -9.81
C LEU A 18 41.78 -11.97 -9.08
N PRO A 19 42.19 -12.42 -7.88
CA PRO A 19 41.47 -13.46 -7.13
C PRO A 19 40.08 -13.00 -6.68
N ALA A 20 39.88 -11.71 -6.43
CA ALA A 20 38.58 -11.17 -5.98
C ALA A 20 37.50 -11.28 -7.07
N ALA A 21 37.88 -11.28 -8.36
CA ALA A 21 36.97 -11.54 -9.47
C ALA A 21 36.62 -13.04 -9.63
N ALA A 22 37.44 -13.95 -9.09
CA ALA A 22 37.18 -15.40 -9.15
C ALA A 22 36.13 -15.87 -8.14
N TRP A 23 35.90 -15.14 -7.04
CA TRP A 23 34.84 -15.42 -6.07
C TRP A 23 33.44 -14.93 -6.52
N ALA A 24 33.31 -14.36 -7.71
CA ALA A 24 32.02 -14.03 -8.31
C ALA A 24 31.48 -15.16 -9.20
N GLN A 25 32.26 -16.22 -9.42
CA GLN A 25 31.93 -17.32 -10.32
C GLN A 25 31.62 -18.59 -9.50
N GLY A 26 30.57 -18.53 -8.67
CA GLY A 26 30.27 -19.62 -7.75
C GLY A 26 29.04 -19.47 -6.89
N SER A 27 27.97 -18.87 -7.40
CA SER A 27 26.64 -19.04 -6.82
C SER A 27 25.61 -19.02 -7.93
N GLY A 28 25.74 -19.98 -8.85
CA GLY A 28 24.56 -20.48 -9.52
C GLY A 28 23.60 -20.92 -8.41
N LEU A 29 22.41 -20.34 -8.36
CA LEU A 29 21.35 -20.76 -7.46
C LEU A 29 21.29 -22.29 -7.50
N ASP A 30 21.74 -22.95 -6.43
CA ASP A 30 21.71 -24.40 -6.35
C ASP A 30 20.24 -24.79 -6.16
N LEU A 31 19.57 -24.95 -7.30
CA LEU A 31 18.16 -25.31 -7.40
C LEU A 31 17.88 -26.66 -6.74
N SER A 32 18.90 -27.51 -6.53
CA SER A 32 18.77 -28.77 -5.81
C SER A 32 18.71 -28.56 -4.28
N SER A 33 19.48 -27.61 -3.74
CA SER A 33 19.41 -27.21 -2.33
C SER A 33 18.08 -26.49 -2.01
N ILE A 34 17.61 -25.64 -2.91
CA ILE A 34 16.31 -24.96 -2.78
C ILE A 34 15.16 -25.95 -2.95
N GLY A 35 15.26 -26.85 -3.94
CA GLY A 35 14.26 -27.90 -4.18
C GLY A 35 14.15 -28.89 -3.03
N SER A 36 15.26 -29.20 -2.34
CA SER A 36 15.23 -30.07 -1.14
C SER A 36 14.71 -29.33 0.10
N ALA A 37 15.12 -28.08 0.34
CA ALA A 37 14.61 -27.26 1.44
C ALA A 37 13.10 -26.97 1.33
N LEU A 38 12.60 -26.75 0.11
CA LEU A 38 11.15 -26.60 -0.11
C LEU A 38 10.41 -27.93 -0.09
N GLY A 39 11.00 -29.02 -0.59
CA GLY A 39 10.41 -30.34 -0.50
C GLY A 39 10.17 -30.79 0.94
N SER A 40 11.04 -30.38 1.88
CA SER A 40 10.82 -30.60 3.31
C SER A 40 9.77 -29.66 3.93
N ALA A 41 9.55 -28.48 3.35
CA ALA A 41 8.57 -27.51 3.84
C ALA A 41 7.15 -27.79 3.34
N THR A 42 6.98 -28.37 2.15
CA THR A 42 5.66 -28.66 1.54
C THR A 42 5.21 -30.11 1.70
N GLY A 43 6.06 -31.02 2.19
CA GLY A 43 5.70 -32.42 2.46
C GLY A 43 5.47 -33.29 1.20
N GLU A 44 5.68 -32.76 -0.01
CA GLU A 44 5.39 -33.45 -1.27
C GLU A 44 6.62 -34.16 -1.89
N SER A 45 6.41 -35.43 -2.25
CA SER A 45 7.37 -36.29 -2.98
C SER A 45 7.30 -36.10 -4.51
N GLY A 46 7.35 -34.85 -4.98
CA GLY A 46 7.43 -34.50 -6.41
C GLY A 46 8.85 -34.58 -7.00
N SER A 47 8.95 -34.50 -8.33
CA SER A 47 10.25 -34.39 -9.03
C SER A 47 11.00 -33.11 -8.59
N LEU A 48 12.34 -33.13 -8.62
CA LEU A 48 13.17 -31.96 -8.26
C LEU A 48 12.77 -30.69 -9.03
N SER A 49 12.40 -30.83 -10.30
CA SER A 49 11.91 -29.73 -11.13
C SER A 49 10.54 -29.21 -10.66
N GLY A 50 9.62 -30.09 -10.25
CA GLY A 50 8.32 -29.70 -9.69
C GLY A 50 8.43 -28.90 -8.39
N ARG A 51 9.32 -29.31 -7.47
CA ARG A 51 9.57 -28.59 -6.20
C ARG A 51 10.17 -27.20 -6.41
N VAL A 52 11.09 -27.08 -7.36
CA VAL A 52 11.66 -25.79 -7.75
C VAL A 52 10.60 -24.87 -8.33
N ILE A 53 9.74 -25.38 -9.22
CA ILE A 53 8.64 -24.59 -9.81
C ILE A 53 7.64 -24.15 -8.73
N GLN A 54 7.22 -25.07 -7.85
CA GLN A 54 6.35 -24.77 -6.70
C GLN A 54 6.95 -23.69 -5.81
N GLY A 55 8.27 -23.72 -5.62
CA GLY A 55 8.98 -22.71 -4.86
C GLY A 55 9.03 -21.33 -5.47
N ILE A 56 9.29 -21.28 -6.78
CA ILE A 56 9.24 -20.03 -7.52
C ILE A 56 7.83 -19.44 -7.45
N VAL A 57 6.79 -20.26 -7.61
CA VAL A 57 5.39 -19.82 -7.50
C VAL A 57 5.10 -19.31 -6.09
N LEU A 58 5.50 -20.03 -5.05
CA LEU A 58 5.28 -19.63 -3.66
C LEU A 58 5.97 -18.30 -3.33
N LEU A 59 7.25 -18.14 -3.72
CA LEU A 59 7.99 -16.89 -3.53
C LEU A 59 7.38 -15.73 -4.31
N THR A 60 6.87 -16.00 -5.52
CA THR A 60 6.20 -14.99 -6.34
C THR A 60 4.92 -14.52 -5.66
N VAL A 61 4.07 -15.44 -5.20
CA VAL A 61 2.84 -15.11 -4.47
C VAL A 61 3.16 -14.37 -3.18
N LEU A 62 4.15 -14.83 -2.42
CA LEU A 62 4.56 -14.21 -1.15
C LEU A 62 5.13 -12.79 -1.34
N SER A 63 5.79 -12.51 -2.47
CA SER A 63 6.31 -11.17 -2.79
C SER A 63 5.19 -10.17 -3.10
N VAL A 64 4.13 -10.62 -3.78
CA VAL A 64 3.01 -9.76 -4.19
C VAL A 64 1.95 -9.62 -3.07
N ALA A 65 1.82 -10.64 -2.22
CA ALA A 65 0.78 -10.70 -1.19
C ALA A 65 0.74 -9.48 -0.24
N PRO A 66 1.86 -8.96 0.30
CA PRO A 66 1.83 -7.80 1.21
C PRO A 66 1.22 -6.55 0.55
N GLY A 67 1.56 -6.31 -0.73
CA GLY A 67 1.00 -5.19 -1.48
C GLY A 67 -0.50 -5.32 -1.70
N LEU A 68 -0.96 -6.52 -2.06
CA LEU A 68 -2.40 -6.81 -2.23
C LEU A 68 -3.18 -6.71 -0.93
N LEU A 69 -2.61 -7.19 0.18
CA LEU A 69 -3.23 -7.09 1.50
C LEU A 69 -3.43 -5.63 1.89
N VAL A 70 -2.41 -4.78 1.69
CA VAL A 70 -2.54 -3.35 1.95
C VAL A 70 -3.63 -2.71 1.09
N MET A 71 -3.74 -3.08 -0.19
CA MET A 71 -4.78 -2.56 -1.09
C MET A 71 -6.20 -3.01 -0.72
N ALA A 72 -6.35 -4.21 -0.15
CA ALA A 72 -7.63 -4.75 0.33
C ALA A 72 -8.07 -4.17 1.69
N THR A 73 -7.36 -3.16 2.22
CA THR A 73 -7.64 -2.54 3.50
C THR A 73 -8.00 -1.05 3.39
N SER A 74 -8.24 -0.39 4.53
CA SER A 74 -8.47 1.06 4.60
C SER A 74 -7.23 1.90 4.25
N PHE A 75 -6.06 1.28 4.11
CA PHE A 75 -4.81 1.99 3.87
C PHE A 75 -4.88 2.92 2.65
N THR A 76 -5.47 2.45 1.54
CA THR A 76 -5.52 3.18 0.27
C THR A 76 -6.17 4.56 0.43
N ARG A 77 -7.33 4.67 1.07
CA ARG A 77 -8.00 5.97 1.26
C ARG A 77 -7.16 6.90 2.11
N ILE A 78 -6.62 6.37 3.21
CA ILE A 78 -5.86 7.14 4.20
C ILE A 78 -4.60 7.73 3.58
N ILE A 79 -3.77 6.92 2.91
CA ILE A 79 -2.52 7.41 2.34
C ILE A 79 -2.74 8.43 1.21
N VAL A 80 -3.80 8.25 0.41
CA VAL A 80 -4.16 9.19 -0.66
C VAL A 80 -4.64 10.51 -0.06
N VAL A 81 -5.53 10.49 0.94
CA VAL A 81 -6.00 11.73 1.61
C VAL A 81 -4.84 12.47 2.27
N LEU A 82 -3.96 11.78 2.99
CA LEU A 82 -2.79 12.40 3.61
C LEU A 82 -1.82 13.00 2.57
N SER A 83 -1.66 12.33 1.43
CA SER A 83 -0.84 12.84 0.32
C SER A 83 -1.46 14.08 -0.33
N LEU A 84 -2.78 14.09 -0.51
CA LEU A 84 -3.53 15.24 -1.02
C LEU A 84 -3.46 16.42 -0.04
N LEU A 85 -3.58 16.18 1.27
CA LEU A 85 -3.42 17.22 2.30
C LEU A 85 -2.04 17.89 2.21
N ARG A 86 -0.96 17.10 2.08
CA ARG A 86 0.39 17.66 1.93
C ARG A 86 0.49 18.57 0.70
N SER A 87 -0.08 18.15 -0.42
CA SER A 87 -0.14 18.95 -1.64
C SER A 87 -0.98 20.22 -1.46
N ALA A 88 -2.12 20.14 -0.75
CA ALA A 88 -3.01 21.28 -0.49
C ALA A 88 -2.33 22.39 0.32
N LEU A 89 -1.52 22.00 1.30
CA LEU A 89 -0.73 22.92 2.13
C LEU A 89 0.41 23.60 1.33
N GLY A 90 0.76 23.09 0.15
CA GLY A 90 1.87 23.62 -0.66
C GLY A 90 3.25 23.30 -0.10
N LEU A 91 3.35 22.31 0.80
CA LEU A 91 4.60 21.94 1.44
C LEU A 91 5.48 21.13 0.48
N GLN A 92 6.74 21.54 0.33
CA GLN A 92 7.72 20.77 -0.41
C GLN A 92 8.33 19.70 0.49
N GLN A 93 8.14 18.42 0.16
CA GLN A 93 8.77 17.24 0.78
C GLN A 93 8.49 17.01 2.27
N SER A 94 7.83 17.94 2.96
CA SER A 94 7.43 17.85 4.38
C SER A 94 5.91 17.72 4.51
N PRO A 95 5.38 16.80 5.33
CA PRO A 95 6.07 15.69 5.99
C PRO A 95 6.66 14.68 5.00
N PRO A 96 7.75 13.98 5.36
CA PRO A 96 8.34 12.93 4.53
C PRO A 96 7.33 11.81 4.24
N ASN A 97 7.45 11.16 3.07
CA ASN A 97 6.58 10.04 2.68
C ASN A 97 6.54 8.94 3.75
N MET A 98 7.68 8.64 4.39
CA MET A 98 7.76 7.64 5.46
C MET A 98 6.87 7.97 6.66
N VAL A 99 6.74 9.25 7.01
CA VAL A 99 5.87 9.69 8.12
C VAL A 99 4.40 9.49 7.73
N LEU A 100 4.02 9.86 6.51
CA LEU A 100 2.65 9.68 6.02
C LEU A 100 2.26 8.19 5.94
N ILE A 101 3.18 7.34 5.45
CA ILE A 101 2.98 5.89 5.40
C ILE A 101 2.83 5.32 6.80
N SER A 102 3.68 5.73 7.74
CA SER A 102 3.62 5.25 9.13
C SER A 102 2.30 5.64 9.79
N LEU A 103 1.87 6.90 9.64
CA LEU A 103 0.57 7.35 10.13
C LEU A 103 -0.59 6.58 9.48
N ALA A 104 -0.52 6.35 8.17
CA ALA A 104 -1.52 5.58 7.45
C ALA A 104 -1.61 4.13 7.95
N MET A 105 -0.48 3.50 8.24
CA MET A 105 -0.44 2.14 8.81
C MET A 105 -1.06 2.10 10.20
N PHE A 106 -0.72 3.03 11.10
CA PHE A 106 -1.31 3.08 12.45
C PHE A 106 -2.82 3.29 12.42
N LEU A 107 -3.31 4.22 11.58
CA LEU A 107 -4.75 4.43 11.41
C LEU A 107 -5.43 3.21 10.79
N THR A 108 -4.76 2.52 9.86
CA THR A 108 -5.27 1.27 9.27
C THR A 108 -5.41 0.19 10.32
N PHE A 109 -4.40 -0.04 11.16
CA PHE A 109 -4.50 -1.02 12.26
C PHE A 109 -5.62 -0.67 13.23
N HIS A 110 -5.82 0.61 13.54
CA HIS A 110 -6.91 1.04 14.39
C HIS A 110 -8.29 0.76 13.79
N ILE A 111 -8.50 1.09 12.51
CA ILE A 111 -9.77 0.88 11.80
C ILE A 111 -10.03 -0.60 11.55
N MET A 112 -8.99 -1.36 11.21
CA MET A 112 -9.09 -2.78 10.83
C MET A 112 -8.99 -3.75 12.00
N GLY A 113 -8.77 -3.28 13.23
CA GLY A 113 -8.71 -4.12 14.43
C GLY A 113 -9.82 -5.19 14.48
N PRO A 114 -11.12 -4.82 14.35
CA PRO A 114 -12.21 -5.79 14.38
C PRO A 114 -12.16 -6.84 13.26
N VAL A 115 -11.68 -6.46 12.06
CA VAL A 115 -11.56 -7.37 10.91
C VAL A 115 -10.43 -8.38 11.15
N PHE A 116 -9.28 -7.91 11.65
CA PHE A 116 -8.17 -8.77 12.01
C PHE A 116 -8.52 -9.72 13.15
N ASP A 117 -9.22 -9.23 14.17
CA ASP A 117 -9.66 -10.05 15.30
C ASP A 117 -10.63 -11.15 14.87
N ALA A 118 -11.62 -10.83 14.02
CA ALA A 118 -12.55 -11.82 13.47
C ALA A 118 -11.80 -12.87 12.62
N ALA A 119 -10.91 -12.44 11.73
CA ALA A 119 -10.12 -13.35 10.91
C ALA A 119 -9.23 -14.29 11.75
N TRP A 120 -8.70 -13.78 12.88
CA TRP A 120 -7.93 -14.57 13.83
C TRP A 120 -8.81 -15.59 14.57
N GLN A 121 -9.93 -15.15 15.14
CA GLN A 121 -10.79 -15.97 15.99
C GLN A 121 -11.56 -17.04 15.21
N ASP A 122 -12.07 -16.71 14.03
CA ASP A 122 -12.98 -17.56 13.26
C ASP A 122 -12.26 -18.41 12.20
N GLY A 123 -11.11 -17.94 11.72
CA GLY A 123 -10.32 -18.61 10.67
C GLY A 123 -9.05 -19.26 11.20
N LEU A 124 -8.09 -18.44 11.63
CA LEU A 124 -6.73 -18.92 11.92
C LEU A 124 -6.66 -19.79 13.19
N ARG A 125 -7.27 -19.37 14.29
CA ARG A 125 -7.23 -20.12 15.56
C ARG A 125 -7.88 -21.52 15.46
N PRO A 126 -9.06 -21.71 14.84
CA PRO A 126 -9.63 -23.05 14.64
C PRO A 126 -8.76 -23.94 13.76
N MET A 127 -8.09 -23.36 12.75
CA MET A 127 -7.18 -24.09 11.87
C MET A 127 -5.92 -24.56 12.62
N LEU A 128 -5.36 -23.73 13.49
CA LEU A 128 -4.23 -24.11 14.37
C LEU A 128 -4.59 -25.17 15.41
N ASN A 129 -5.86 -25.21 15.83
CA ASN A 129 -6.38 -26.20 16.78
C ASN A 129 -6.90 -27.47 16.09
N GLU A 130 -6.70 -27.63 14.78
CA GLU A 130 -7.18 -28.76 13.98
C GLU A 130 -8.70 -28.96 14.04
N GLN A 131 -9.46 -27.91 14.36
CA GLN A 131 -10.93 -27.94 14.47
C GLN A 131 -11.62 -27.81 13.11
N VAL A 132 -10.92 -27.26 12.12
CA VAL A 132 -11.39 -27.07 10.74
C VAL A 132 -10.29 -27.47 9.77
N THR A 133 -10.66 -27.85 8.55
CA THR A 133 -9.67 -28.10 7.49
C THR A 133 -8.98 -26.79 7.09
N GLN A 134 -7.79 -26.90 6.49
CA GLN A 134 -7.04 -25.73 6.01
C GLN A 134 -7.83 -24.90 4.99
N GLU A 135 -8.59 -25.55 4.12
CA GLU A 135 -9.47 -24.88 3.15
C GLU A 135 -10.59 -24.09 3.83
N GLN A 136 -11.28 -24.70 4.81
CA GLN A 136 -12.35 -24.04 5.55
C GLN A 136 -11.82 -22.90 6.44
N GLY A 137 -10.66 -23.10 7.07
CA GLY A 137 -10.01 -22.06 7.87
C GLY A 137 -9.61 -20.86 7.03
N LEU A 138 -9.08 -21.10 5.82
CA LEU A 138 -8.74 -20.04 4.87
C LEU A 138 -9.97 -19.26 4.40
N GLU A 139 -11.07 -19.95 4.08
CA GLU A 139 -12.32 -19.31 3.67
C GLU A 139 -12.87 -18.40 4.78
N ARG A 140 -12.92 -18.90 6.02
CA ARG A 140 -13.34 -18.12 7.21
C ARG A 140 -12.42 -16.96 7.54
N MET A 141 -11.12 -17.10 7.27
CA MET A 141 -10.15 -16.01 7.48
C MET A 141 -10.36 -14.85 6.49
N VAL A 142 -10.79 -15.15 5.26
CA VAL A 142 -11.00 -14.15 4.20
C VAL A 142 -12.37 -13.47 4.31
N GLU A 143 -13.35 -14.15 4.90
CA GLU A 143 -14.73 -13.66 5.01
C GLU A 143 -14.86 -12.28 5.70
N PRO A 144 -14.20 -11.98 6.83
CA PRO A 144 -14.23 -10.65 7.45
C PRO A 144 -13.75 -9.53 6.52
N PHE A 145 -12.67 -9.78 5.75
CA PHE A 145 -12.16 -8.82 4.77
C PHE A 145 -13.15 -8.60 3.63
N ARG A 146 -13.79 -9.67 3.15
CA ARG A 146 -14.85 -9.57 2.14
C ARG A 146 -16.02 -8.73 2.66
N ASN A 147 -16.46 -8.97 3.90
CA ASN A 147 -17.56 -8.23 4.51
C ASN A 147 -17.20 -6.75 4.69
N PHE A 148 -15.98 -6.46 5.12
CA PHE A 148 -15.46 -5.08 5.19
C PHE A 148 -15.51 -4.40 3.81
N MET A 149 -14.91 -5.02 2.78
CA MET A 149 -14.93 -4.45 1.42
C MET A 149 -16.35 -4.24 0.92
N ALA A 150 -17.23 -5.23 1.11
CA ALA A 150 -18.62 -5.16 0.71
C ALA A 150 -19.38 -3.99 1.36
N SER A 151 -19.06 -3.64 2.61
CA SER A 151 -19.67 -2.49 3.30
C SER A 151 -19.22 -1.13 2.78
N GLN A 152 -18.05 -1.06 2.13
CA GLN A 152 -17.43 0.19 1.67
C GLN A 152 -17.58 0.43 0.16
N VAL A 153 -17.80 -0.64 -0.61
CA VAL A 153 -18.01 -0.58 -2.07
C VAL A 153 -19.33 0.11 -2.38
N ARG A 154 -19.31 0.96 -3.41
CA ARG A 154 -20.54 1.56 -3.95
C ARG A 154 -21.18 0.61 -4.97
N ASP A 155 -22.50 0.49 -4.95
CA ASP A 155 -23.24 -0.35 -5.90
C ASP A 155 -22.89 -0.04 -7.35
N LYS A 156 -22.78 1.24 -7.70
CA LYS A 156 -22.39 1.68 -9.05
C LYS A 156 -21.02 1.15 -9.48
N ASP A 157 -20.05 1.15 -8.56
CA ASP A 157 -18.68 0.69 -8.87
C ASP A 157 -18.63 -0.85 -8.94
N LEU A 158 -19.43 -1.54 -8.12
CA LEU A 158 -19.61 -2.98 -8.21
C LEU A 158 -20.24 -3.40 -9.54
N SER A 159 -21.35 -2.76 -9.94
CA SER A 159 -22.04 -3.06 -11.19
C SER A 159 -21.17 -2.80 -12.41
N ALA A 160 -20.34 -1.75 -12.38
CA ALA A 160 -19.39 -1.45 -13.45
C ALA A 160 -18.42 -2.62 -13.67
N PHE A 161 -17.85 -3.18 -12.59
CA PHE A 161 -16.95 -4.32 -12.69
C PHE A 161 -17.66 -5.65 -12.95
N ALA A 162 -18.89 -5.83 -12.46
CA ALA A 162 -19.70 -6.99 -12.78
C ALA A 162 -19.99 -7.07 -14.30
N GLY A 163 -20.24 -5.93 -14.95
CA GLY A 163 -20.43 -5.84 -16.39
C GLY A 163 -19.22 -6.27 -17.23
N PHE A 164 -17.99 -6.16 -16.69
CA PHE A 164 -16.77 -6.61 -17.38
C PHE A 164 -16.53 -8.12 -17.30
N THR A 165 -17.29 -8.84 -16.46
CA THR A 165 -17.13 -10.30 -16.33
C THR A 165 -17.71 -11.09 -17.50
N GLY A 166 -18.49 -10.44 -18.37
CA GLY A 166 -19.18 -11.10 -19.50
C GLY A 166 -20.29 -12.06 -19.07
N LYS A 167 -20.61 -12.14 -17.77
CA LYS A 167 -21.69 -12.98 -17.24
C LYS A 167 -23.06 -12.33 -17.53
N PRO A 168 -24.10 -13.14 -17.83
CA PRO A 168 -25.47 -12.66 -17.95
C PRO A 168 -25.86 -11.84 -16.73
N GLU A 169 -26.65 -10.77 -16.92
CA GLU A 169 -27.08 -9.85 -15.84
C GLU A 169 -27.77 -10.59 -14.67
N ALA A 170 -28.42 -11.73 -14.95
CA ALA A 170 -29.03 -12.60 -13.96
C ALA A 170 -28.03 -13.30 -13.01
N GLU A 171 -26.79 -13.51 -13.44
CA GLU A 171 -25.70 -14.14 -12.68
C GLU A 171 -24.73 -13.13 -12.04
N GLN A 172 -24.93 -11.84 -12.31
CA GLN A 172 -24.14 -10.79 -11.69
C GLN A 172 -24.51 -10.65 -10.21
N PRO A 173 -23.52 -10.45 -9.32
CA PRO A 173 -23.79 -10.32 -7.89
C PRO A 173 -24.67 -9.10 -7.65
N LYS A 174 -25.89 -9.34 -7.15
CA LYS A 174 -26.88 -8.28 -6.85
C LYS A 174 -26.49 -7.44 -5.63
N THR A 175 -25.61 -7.98 -4.80
CA THR A 175 -25.14 -7.35 -3.56
C THR A 175 -23.65 -7.59 -3.41
N ALA A 176 -22.90 -6.59 -2.92
CA ALA A 176 -21.47 -6.69 -2.67
C ALA A 176 -21.07 -7.88 -1.79
N ALA A 177 -21.97 -8.27 -0.88
CA ALA A 177 -21.83 -9.45 -0.03
C ALA A 177 -21.85 -10.78 -0.79
N THR A 178 -22.24 -10.85 -2.07
CA THR A 178 -22.24 -12.11 -2.86
C THR A 178 -21.24 -12.09 -4.01
N ALA A 179 -20.46 -11.01 -4.12
CA ALA A 179 -19.50 -10.84 -5.19
C ALA A 179 -18.25 -11.68 -4.93
N ASP A 180 -17.74 -12.29 -6.00
CA ASP A 180 -16.41 -12.91 -6.02
C ASP A 180 -15.34 -11.83 -5.76
N LEU A 181 -14.30 -12.19 -5.00
CA LEU A 181 -13.16 -11.32 -4.70
C LEU A 181 -12.51 -10.75 -5.96
N ARG A 182 -12.54 -11.50 -7.08
CA ARG A 182 -12.03 -11.03 -8.39
C ARG A 182 -12.74 -9.77 -8.91
N VAL A 183 -14.00 -9.58 -8.53
CA VAL A 183 -14.82 -8.40 -8.88
C VAL A 183 -14.82 -7.40 -7.73
N LEU A 184 -14.92 -7.89 -6.48
CA LEU A 184 -15.06 -7.07 -5.29
C LEU A 184 -13.80 -6.23 -5.01
N VAL A 185 -12.60 -6.84 -5.09
CA VAL A 185 -11.34 -6.15 -4.80
C VAL A 185 -11.09 -4.94 -5.71
N PRO A 186 -11.16 -5.06 -7.05
CA PRO A 186 -10.97 -3.89 -7.92
C PRO A 186 -12.10 -2.85 -7.78
N ALA A 187 -13.35 -3.28 -7.56
CA ALA A 187 -14.46 -2.35 -7.30
C ALA A 187 -14.29 -1.58 -5.97
N PHE A 188 -13.79 -2.25 -4.93
CA PHE A 188 -13.44 -1.66 -3.65
C PHE A 188 -12.33 -0.63 -3.82
N LEU A 189 -11.23 -1.00 -4.49
CA LEU A 189 -10.11 -0.09 -4.72
C LEU A 189 -10.56 1.19 -5.44
N LEU A 190 -11.39 1.07 -6.48
CA LEU A 190 -11.94 2.22 -7.19
C LEU A 190 -12.85 3.08 -6.29
N SER A 191 -13.69 2.44 -5.47
CA SER A 191 -14.55 3.12 -4.51
C SER A 191 -13.72 3.91 -3.50
N GLU A 192 -12.69 3.30 -2.91
CA GLU A 192 -11.79 3.92 -1.94
C GLU A 192 -11.02 5.10 -2.55
N LEU A 193 -10.49 4.95 -3.76
CA LEU A 193 -9.82 6.04 -4.46
C LEU A 193 -10.76 7.22 -4.68
N ARG A 194 -11.98 6.96 -5.17
CA ARG A 194 -12.97 8.04 -5.37
C ARG A 194 -13.28 8.75 -4.07
N ARG A 195 -13.56 8.03 -2.98
CA ARG A 195 -13.79 8.62 -1.66
C ARG A 195 -12.59 9.44 -1.18
N ALA A 196 -11.37 8.95 -1.40
CA ALA A 196 -10.15 9.67 -1.05
C ALA A 196 -10.01 11.00 -1.82
N PHE A 197 -10.34 11.00 -3.11
CA PHE A 197 -10.36 12.22 -3.92
C PHE A 197 -11.49 13.17 -3.52
N GLU A 198 -12.68 12.67 -3.19
CA GLU A 198 -13.80 13.48 -2.65
C GLU A 198 -13.37 14.18 -1.36
N ILE A 199 -12.80 13.44 -0.40
CA ILE A 199 -12.28 14.00 0.86
C ILE A 199 -11.14 14.98 0.59
N GLY A 200 -10.19 14.60 -0.28
CA GLY A 200 -9.07 15.45 -0.66
C GLY A 200 -9.53 16.78 -1.26
N PHE A 201 -10.53 16.77 -2.13
CA PHE A 201 -11.12 17.98 -2.69
C PHE A 201 -11.70 18.89 -1.59
N LEU A 202 -12.45 18.33 -0.63
CA LEU A 202 -12.98 19.09 0.50
C LEU A 202 -11.87 19.72 1.36
N ILE A 203 -10.75 19.01 1.55
CA ILE A 203 -9.57 19.53 2.25
C ILE A 203 -8.92 20.68 1.47
N PHE A 204 -8.90 20.63 0.13
CA PHE A 204 -8.31 21.68 -0.71
C PHE A 204 -9.08 23.01 -0.65
N LEU A 205 -10.41 22.98 -0.47
CA LEU A 205 -11.26 24.18 -0.52
C LEU A 205 -10.80 25.33 0.40
N PRO A 206 -10.58 25.15 1.71
CA PRO A 206 -10.15 26.26 2.57
C PRO A 206 -8.79 26.84 2.15
N PHE A 207 -7.86 25.99 1.70
CA PHE A 207 -6.53 26.45 1.26
C PHE A 207 -6.58 27.20 -0.07
N LEU A 208 -7.47 26.79 -0.98
CA LEU A 208 -7.73 27.49 -2.24
C LEU A 208 -8.27 28.90 -1.96
N VAL A 209 -9.18 29.05 -1.00
CA VAL A 209 -9.68 30.37 -0.59
C VAL A 209 -8.55 31.26 -0.08
N ILE A 210 -7.63 30.72 0.74
CA ILE A 210 -6.45 31.46 1.20
C ILE A 210 -5.58 31.90 0.01
N ASP A 211 -5.30 30.99 -0.94
CA ASP A 211 -4.53 31.33 -2.15
C ASP A 211 -5.17 32.45 -2.97
N MET A 212 -6.47 32.38 -3.19
CA MET A 212 -7.22 33.36 -3.99
C MET A 212 -7.22 34.73 -3.30
N VAL A 213 -7.41 34.78 -1.99
CA VAL A 213 -7.39 36.03 -1.21
C VAL A 213 -5.99 36.65 -1.23
N VAL A 214 -4.94 35.85 -0.98
CA VAL A 214 -3.56 36.35 -0.98
C VAL A 214 -3.17 36.84 -2.37
N ALA A 215 -3.52 36.11 -3.44
CA ALA A 215 -3.25 36.54 -4.80
C ALA A 215 -3.95 37.87 -5.13
N ALA A 216 -5.22 38.03 -4.77
CA ALA A 216 -5.96 39.28 -4.99
C ALA A 216 -5.32 40.48 -4.27
N VAL A 217 -4.88 40.30 -3.02
CA VAL A 217 -4.21 41.35 -2.25
C VAL A 217 -2.84 41.72 -2.84
N LEU A 218 -2.03 40.73 -3.23
CA LEU A 218 -0.72 40.97 -3.85
C LEU A 218 -0.85 41.71 -5.19
N MET A 219 -1.84 41.32 -6.01
CA MET A 219 -2.15 42.00 -7.27
C MET A 219 -2.58 43.45 -7.02
N ALA A 220 -3.40 43.70 -5.99
CA ALA A 220 -3.82 45.06 -5.62
C ALA A 220 -2.65 45.94 -5.15
N MET A 221 -1.61 45.36 -4.53
CA MET A 221 -0.38 46.06 -4.15
C MET A 221 0.59 46.29 -5.33
N GLY A 222 0.28 45.79 -6.54
CA GLY A 222 1.14 45.90 -7.71
C GLY A 222 2.33 44.93 -7.72
N MET A 223 2.38 43.95 -6.81
CA MET A 223 3.49 42.99 -6.72
C MET A 223 3.26 41.79 -7.65
N MET A 224 3.41 42.00 -8.96
CA MET A 224 3.19 40.93 -9.96
C MET A 224 4.33 39.90 -10.06
N MET A 225 5.53 40.22 -9.55
CA MET A 225 6.74 39.38 -9.72
C MET A 225 6.90 38.31 -8.63
N LEU A 226 6.19 38.41 -7.51
CA LEU A 226 6.28 37.45 -6.41
C LEU A 226 5.23 36.35 -6.58
N PRO A 227 5.60 35.06 -6.60
CA PRO A 227 4.63 33.98 -6.67
C PRO A 227 3.70 34.01 -5.45
N PRO A 228 2.37 34.17 -5.63
CA PRO A 228 1.44 34.29 -4.50
C PRO A 228 1.49 33.10 -3.51
N VAL A 229 1.81 31.91 -4.01
CA VAL A 229 1.94 30.67 -3.22
C VAL A 229 2.98 30.79 -2.11
N MET A 230 4.10 31.49 -2.36
CA MET A 230 5.16 31.66 -1.35
C MET A 230 4.67 32.49 -0.16
N ILE A 231 3.79 33.46 -0.42
CA ILE A 231 3.19 34.31 0.62
C ILE A 231 2.02 33.59 1.30
N ALA A 232 1.23 32.80 0.57
CA ALA A 232 0.09 32.08 1.12
C ALA A 232 0.50 30.93 2.06
N LEU A 233 1.65 30.28 1.81
CA LEU A 233 2.14 29.13 2.58
C LEU A 233 2.17 29.36 4.11
N PRO A 234 2.78 30.43 4.66
CA PRO A 234 2.76 30.66 6.10
C PRO A 234 1.34 30.82 6.66
N PHE A 235 0.43 31.49 5.95
CA PHE A 235 -0.97 31.61 6.36
C PHE A 235 -1.68 30.25 6.38
N LYS A 236 -1.46 29.40 5.37
CA LYS A 236 -2.01 28.04 5.33
C LYS A 236 -1.54 27.20 6.51
N ILE A 237 -0.24 27.25 6.82
CA ILE A 237 0.32 26.49 7.95
C ILE A 237 -0.27 26.99 9.26
N ILE A 238 -0.34 28.31 9.48
CA ILE A 238 -0.92 28.89 10.70
C ILE A 238 -2.39 28.46 10.82
N PHE A 239 -3.18 28.62 9.77
CA PHE A 239 -4.57 28.20 9.73
C PHE A 239 -4.73 26.71 10.08
N PHE A 240 -3.91 25.85 9.48
CA PHE A 240 -3.95 24.41 9.71
C PHE A 240 -3.57 24.01 11.14
N VAL A 241 -2.57 24.68 11.73
CA VAL A 241 -2.17 24.43 13.13
C VAL A 241 -3.21 24.98 14.11
N LEU A 242 -3.75 26.18 13.87
CA LEU A 242 -4.76 26.80 14.74
C LEU A 242 -6.08 26.02 14.78
N THR A 243 -6.40 25.31 13.69
CA THR A 243 -7.60 24.47 13.60
C THR A 243 -7.37 23.05 14.10
N ASP A 244 -6.17 22.72 14.58
CA ASP A 244 -5.75 21.34 14.90
C ASP A 244 -6.02 20.38 13.72
N GLY A 245 -5.57 20.77 12.53
CA GLY A 245 -5.91 20.10 11.28
C GLY A 245 -5.48 18.63 11.23
N TRP A 246 -4.37 18.25 11.86
CA TRP A 246 -3.95 16.84 11.92
C TRP A 246 -4.98 15.98 12.66
N PHE A 247 -5.46 16.44 13.81
CA PHE A 247 -6.49 15.75 14.57
C PHE A 247 -7.81 15.68 13.80
N LEU A 248 -8.23 16.79 13.18
CA LEU A 248 -9.47 16.83 12.38
C LEU A 248 -9.45 15.83 11.22
N ILE A 249 -8.34 15.76 10.48
CA ILE A 249 -8.20 14.82 9.35
C ILE A 249 -8.17 13.38 9.84
N ALA A 250 -7.39 13.06 10.88
CA ALA A 250 -7.34 11.71 11.44
C ALA A 250 -8.72 11.25 11.94
N ASN A 251 -9.42 12.09 12.70
CA ASN A 251 -10.76 11.80 13.20
C ASN A 251 -11.78 11.68 12.06
N SER A 252 -11.73 12.54 11.04
CA SER A 252 -12.61 12.46 9.87
C SER A 252 -12.36 11.18 9.06
N LEU A 253 -11.11 10.73 8.94
CA LEU A 253 -10.77 9.48 8.25
C LEU A 253 -11.34 8.27 8.98
N ILE A 254 -11.15 8.18 10.30
CA ILE A 254 -11.70 7.09 11.11
C ILE A 254 -13.23 7.05 10.99
N ARG A 255 -13.89 8.21 11.14
CA ARG A 255 -15.35 8.34 10.99
C ARG A 255 -15.84 8.04 9.59
N SER A 256 -15.01 8.18 8.56
CA SER A 256 -15.41 7.84 7.18
C SER A 256 -15.57 6.33 6.94
N TYR A 257 -15.01 5.50 7.82
CA TYR A 257 -15.15 4.03 7.78
C TYR A 257 -16.23 3.51 8.73
N GLY A 258 -16.37 4.14 9.90
CA GLY A 258 -17.45 3.86 10.82
C GLY A 258 -18.76 4.44 10.29
N GLY A 259 -19.58 3.59 9.68
CA GLY A 259 -21.02 3.89 9.60
C GLY A 259 -21.51 4.17 11.02
N THR A 260 -22.19 5.30 11.19
CA THR A 260 -22.87 5.68 12.43
C THR A 260 -23.68 4.55 13.03
#